data_AF-I1PNH1-F1
#
_entry.id   AF-I1PNH1-F1
#
_cell.length_a   1.000
_cell.length_b   1.000
_cell.length_c   1.000
_cell.angle_alpha   90.00
_cell.angle_beta   90.00
_cell.angle_gamma   90.00
#
_symmetry.space_group_name_H-M   'P 1'
#
loop_
_entity.id
_entity.type
_entity.pdbx_description
1 polymer ?
#
loop_
_entity_poly.entity_id
_entity_poly.type
_entity_poly.pdbx_seq_one_letter_code
_entity_poly.pdbx_strand_id
1 'polypeptide(L)'
;MRSWTSHRMLDRYLEDELVSINTENFKILNWWKVAGTSFPTLRKIARDIFAIPVSTVASESAFSTSGRVLSEHRSRLTPELLEALMCSQDWLRNKYRGTYAVLFIHHA
;
A
#
# COMPACT_ATOMS: atom_id res chain seq x y z
N MET A 1 -23.02 19.64 -8.54
CA MET A 1 -24.09 18.76 -8.01
C MET A 1 -23.52 17.35 -7.73
N ARG A 2 -22.69 17.18 -6.69
CA ARG A 2 -22.05 15.88 -6.32
C ARG A 2 -22.03 15.59 -4.80
N SER A 3 -22.51 16.52 -3.97
CA SER A 3 -22.40 16.43 -2.51
C SER A 3 -23.45 15.50 -1.86
N TRP A 4 -24.67 15.43 -2.41
CA TRP A 4 -25.79 14.71 -1.80
C TRP A 4 -25.68 13.18 -1.87
N THR A 5 -24.91 12.64 -2.82
CA THR A 5 -24.75 11.19 -3.01
C THR A 5 -23.71 10.58 -2.08
N SER A 6 -22.76 11.37 -1.57
CA SER A 6 -21.68 10.85 -0.70
C SER A 6 -22.15 10.58 0.72
N HIS A 7 -23.05 11.42 1.26
CA HIS A 7 -23.58 11.26 2.62
C HIS A 7 -24.40 9.95 2.72
N ARG A 8 -25.36 9.75 1.80
CA ARG A 8 -26.17 8.54 1.71
C ARG A 8 -25.36 7.25 1.51
N MET A 9 -24.19 7.34 0.87
CA MET A 9 -23.31 6.19 0.66
C MET A 9 -22.61 5.77 1.95
N LEU A 10 -22.19 6.74 2.76
CA LEU A 10 -21.57 6.52 4.06
C LEU A 10 -22.59 5.97 5.05
N ASP A 11 -23.78 6.58 5.12
CA ASP A 11 -24.85 6.13 6.01
C ASP A 11 -25.19 4.66 5.74
N ARG A 12 -25.40 4.30 4.47
CA ARG A 12 -25.65 2.91 4.07
C ARG A 12 -24.49 1.96 4.39
N TYR A 13 -23.25 2.42 4.33
CA TYR A 13 -22.09 1.59 4.70
C TYR A 13 -22.03 1.35 6.22
N LEU A 14 -22.40 2.35 7.02
CA LEU A 14 -22.43 2.25 8.48
C LEU A 14 -23.61 1.39 8.98
N GLU A 15 -24.68 1.32 8.21
CA GLU A 15 -25.86 0.47 8.49
C GLU A 15 -25.72 -0.98 8.00
N ASP A 16 -24.76 -1.27 7.12
CA ASP A 16 -24.56 -2.61 6.54
C ASP A 16 -24.01 -3.60 7.59
N GLU A 17 -24.29 -4.89 7.42
CA GLU A 17 -23.79 -5.92 8.34
C GLU A 17 -22.25 -5.97 8.33
N LEU A 18 -21.65 -5.85 9.52
CA LEU A 18 -20.20 -5.85 9.67
C LEU A 18 -19.64 -7.26 9.42
N VAL A 19 -18.62 -7.34 8.56
CA VAL A 19 -17.83 -8.57 8.40
C VAL A 19 -16.93 -8.75 9.63
N SER A 20 -16.99 -9.92 10.25
CA SER A 20 -16.11 -10.27 11.37
C SER A 20 -14.64 -10.27 10.93
N ILE A 21 -13.84 -9.42 11.57
CA ILE A 21 -12.40 -9.30 11.35
C ILE A 21 -11.66 -10.57 11.80
N ASN A 22 -12.28 -11.37 12.67
CA ASN A 22 -11.73 -12.63 13.19
C ASN A 22 -11.85 -13.79 12.19
N THR A 23 -12.31 -13.53 10.96
CA THR A 23 -12.31 -14.53 9.89
C THR A 23 -10.87 -14.85 9.50
N GLU A 24 -10.50 -16.13 9.54
CA GLU A 24 -9.16 -16.58 9.17
C GLU A 24 -8.80 -16.10 7.75
N ASN A 25 -7.60 -15.54 7.60
CA ASN A 25 -7.09 -15.00 6.32
C ASN A 25 -7.90 -13.83 5.72
N PHE A 26 -8.65 -13.07 6.53
CA PHE A 26 -9.35 -11.89 6.05
C PHE A 26 -8.38 -10.83 5.48
N LYS A 27 -8.53 -10.51 4.19
CA LYS A 27 -7.75 -9.49 3.49
C LYS A 27 -8.63 -8.28 3.20
N ILE A 28 -8.51 -7.22 4.00
CA ILE A 28 -9.31 -5.99 3.90
C ILE A 28 -9.28 -5.37 2.48
N LEU A 29 -8.13 -5.38 1.81
CA LEU A 29 -8.01 -4.89 0.43
C LEU A 29 -8.79 -5.73 -0.58
N ASN A 30 -8.87 -7.05 -0.38
CA ASN A 30 -9.67 -7.93 -1.22
C ASN A 30 -11.17 -7.69 -0.98
N TRP A 31 -11.56 -7.45 0.27
CA TRP A 31 -12.94 -7.08 0.59
C TRP A 31 -13.35 -5.79 -0.14
N TRP A 32 -12.54 -4.72 -0.05
CA TRP A 32 -12.81 -3.47 -0.78
C TRP A 32 -12.76 -3.63 -2.30
N LYS A 33 -12.03 -4.61 -2.83
CA LYS A 33 -12.01 -4.92 -4.27
C LYS A 33 -13.36 -5.47 -4.75
N VAL A 34 -14.02 -6.29 -3.93
CA VAL A 34 -15.27 -6.98 -4.25
C VAL A 34 -16.48 -6.22 -3.68
N ALA A 35 -16.65 -6.16 -2.36
CA ALA A 35 -17.80 -5.50 -1.71
C ALA A 35 -17.81 -3.98 -1.95
N GLY A 36 -16.64 -3.36 -2.07
CA GLY A 36 -16.52 -1.92 -2.33
C GLY A 36 -17.03 -1.47 -3.70
N THR A 37 -17.41 -2.37 -4.63
CA THR A 37 -18.07 -1.97 -5.89
C THR A 37 -19.39 -1.27 -5.65
N SER A 38 -20.10 -1.61 -4.57
CA SER A 38 -21.33 -0.93 -4.15
C SER A 38 -21.08 0.49 -3.64
N PHE A 39 -19.84 0.81 -3.27
CA PHE A 39 -19.43 2.07 -2.65
C PHE A 39 -18.24 2.72 -3.38
N PRO A 40 -18.36 3.12 -4.66
CA PRO A 40 -17.22 3.54 -5.50
C PRO A 40 -16.40 4.72 -4.94
N THR A 41 -17.03 5.66 -4.23
CA THR A 41 -16.31 6.79 -3.60
C THR A 41 -15.58 6.34 -2.34
N LEU A 42 -16.26 5.62 -1.45
CA LEU A 42 -15.64 5.10 -0.22
C LEU A 42 -14.52 4.11 -0.53
N ARG A 43 -14.67 3.27 -1.55
CA ARG A 43 -13.62 2.35 -2.01
C ARG A 43 -12.34 3.07 -2.42
N LYS A 44 -12.46 4.23 -3.07
CA LYS A 44 -11.28 5.04 -3.45
C LYS A 44 -10.61 5.61 -2.20
N ILE A 45 -11.39 6.20 -1.29
CA ILE A 45 -10.89 6.75 -0.03
C ILE A 45 -10.22 5.66 0.82
N ALA A 46 -10.87 4.51 0.98
CA ALA A 46 -10.33 3.37 1.73
C ALA A 46 -9.01 2.87 1.14
N ARG A 47 -8.92 2.77 -0.20
CA ARG A 47 -7.66 2.39 -0.87
C ARG A 47 -6.55 3.41 -0.59
N ASP A 48 -6.86 4.70 -0.65
CA ASP A 48 -5.87 5.75 -0.44
C ASP A 48 -5.41 5.78 1.03
N ILE A 49 -6.32 5.54 1.99
CA ILE A 49 -5.99 5.40 3.42
C ILE A 49 -5.12 4.15 3.66
N PHE A 50 -5.48 2.99 3.10
CA PHE A 50 -4.70 1.76 3.29
C PHE A 50 -3.37 1.72 2.53
N ALA A 51 -3.15 2.65 1.59
CA ALA A 51 -1.86 2.81 0.94
C ALA A 51 -0.82 3.51 1.84
N ILE A 52 -1.26 4.16 2.93
CA ILE A 52 -0.38 4.85 3.86
C ILE A 52 0.35 3.78 4.70
N PRO A 53 1.69 3.72 4.65
CA PRO A 53 2.44 2.81 5.50
C PRO A 53 2.29 3.21 6.97
N VAL A 54 2.06 2.23 7.84
CA VAL A 54 1.91 2.45 9.29
C VAL A 54 3.27 2.73 9.96
N SER A 55 4.38 2.35 9.32
CA SER A 55 5.73 2.50 9.87
C SER A 55 6.75 3.02 8.85
N THR A 56 7.84 3.59 9.36
CA THR A 56 9.00 4.05 8.59
C THR A 56 9.94 2.92 8.15
N VAL A 57 9.68 1.68 8.55
CA VAL A 57 10.55 0.51 8.31
C VAL A 57 10.86 0.30 6.82
N ALA A 58 9.88 0.52 5.94
CA ALA A 58 10.11 0.44 4.50
C ALA A 58 11.12 1.50 4.00
N SER A 59 10.99 2.73 4.50
CA SER A 59 11.89 3.84 4.19
C SER A 59 13.29 3.63 4.76
N GLU A 60 13.39 3.10 5.99
CA GLU A 60 14.66 2.75 6.64
C GLU A 60 15.37 1.61 5.92
N SER A 61 14.63 0.60 5.46
CA SER A 61 15.16 -0.50 4.65
C SER A 61 15.67 -0.03 3.29
N ALA A 62 14.93 0.86 2.63
CA ALA A 62 15.37 1.50 1.39
C ALA A 62 16.65 2.31 1.60
N PHE A 63 16.72 3.10 2.69
CA PHE A 63 17.90 3.87 3.02
C PHE A 63 19.12 3.00 3.35
N SER A 64 18.94 1.96 4.17
CA SER A 64 20.00 1.00 4.50
C SER A 64 20.53 0.28 3.25
N THR A 65 19.63 -0.15 2.36
CA THR A 65 19.99 -0.77 1.09
C THR A 65 20.77 0.21 0.21
N SER A 66 20.31 1.45 0.12
CA SER A 66 20.98 2.50 -0.65
C SER A 66 22.39 2.79 -0.09
N GLY A 67 22.56 2.79 1.24
CA GLY A 67 23.86 2.96 1.88
C GLY A 67 24.84 1.84 1.53
N ARG A 68 24.37 0.59 1.45
CA ARG A 68 25.19 -0.57 1.04
C ARG A 68 25.56 -0.54 -0.44
N VAL A 69 24.62 -0.15 -1.32
CA VAL A 69 24.87 0.02 -2.76
C VAL A 69 25.91 1.12 -3.00
N LEU A 70 25.86 2.19 -2.21
CA LEU A 70 26.83 3.27 -2.25
C LEU A 70 28.22 2.87 -1.71
N SER A 71 28.28 1.98 -0.71
CA SER A 71 29.55 1.59 -0.06
C SER A 71 30.37 0.56 -0.83
N GLU A 72 29.76 -0.34 -1.61
CA GLU A 72 30.48 -1.47 -2.23
C GLU A 72 30.79 -1.33 -3.73
N HIS A 73 30.06 -0.51 -4.51
CA HIS A 73 30.17 -0.62 -5.98
C HIS A 73 30.18 0.64 -6.85
N ARG A 74 30.45 1.85 -6.35
CA ARG A 74 31.00 3.03 -7.10
C ARG A 74 30.54 4.35 -6.48
N SER A 75 31.50 5.19 -6.10
CA SER A 75 31.33 6.62 -5.75
C SER A 75 30.95 7.54 -6.93
N ARG A 76 30.22 7.04 -7.95
CA ARG A 76 29.95 7.77 -9.22
C ARG A 76 28.49 7.78 -9.67
N LEU A 77 27.57 7.21 -8.89
CA LEU A 77 26.15 7.33 -9.19
C LEU A 77 25.65 8.69 -8.74
N THR A 78 24.98 9.41 -9.63
CA THR A 78 24.28 10.64 -9.22
C THR A 78 23.05 10.25 -8.38
N PRO A 79 22.57 11.14 -7.49
CA PRO A 79 21.37 10.88 -6.69
C PRO A 79 20.16 10.46 -7.54
N GLU A 80 20.00 11.05 -8.72
CA GLU A 80 18.88 10.78 -9.63
C GLU A 80 18.93 9.36 -10.20
N LEU A 81 20.14 8.87 -10.54
CA LEU A 81 20.31 7.51 -11.03
C LEU A 81 20.12 6.48 -9.91
N LEU A 82 20.55 6.80 -8.69
CA LEU A 82 20.30 5.96 -7.52
C LEU A 82 18.79 5.83 -7.24
N GLU A 83 18.06 6.95 -7.25
CA GLU A 83 16.60 6.95 -7.09
C GLU A 83 15.93 6.09 -8.17
N ALA A 84 16.29 6.31 -9.44
CA ALA A 84 15.74 5.54 -10.56
C ALA A 84 15.99 4.02 -10.41
N LEU A 85 17.18 3.62 -9.96
CA LEU A 85 17.53 2.22 -9.71
C LEU A 85 16.73 1.62 -8.54
N MET A 86 16.62 2.34 -7.42
CA MET A 86 15.86 1.89 -6.25
C MET A 86 14.35 1.78 -6.56
N CYS A 87 13.77 2.78 -7.22
CA CYS A 87 12.38 2.73 -7.67
C CYS A 87 12.15 1.58 -8.65
N SER A 88 13.03 1.40 -9.64
CA SER A 88 12.90 0.31 -10.62
C SER A 88 13.00 -1.07 -9.96
N GLN A 89 13.92 -1.24 -9.01
CA GLN A 89 14.07 -2.48 -8.26
C GLN A 89 12.81 -2.79 -7.44
N ASP A 90 12.28 -1.80 -6.72
CA ASP A 90 11.08 -2.00 -5.90
C ASP A 90 9.84 -2.28 -6.77
N TRP A 91 9.66 -1.56 -7.88
CA TRP A 91 8.56 -1.79 -8.82
C TRP A 91 8.62 -3.18 -9.46
N LEU A 92 9.81 -3.62 -9.92
CA LEU A 92 9.98 -4.95 -10.47
C LEU A 92 9.67 -6.01 -9.41
N ARG A 93 10.17 -5.83 -8.19
CA ARG A 93 9.89 -6.76 -7.09
C ARG A 93 8.40 -6.82 -6.79
N ASN A 94 7.71 -5.69 -6.67
CA ASN A 94 6.26 -5.64 -6.43
C ASN A 94 5.42 -6.21 -7.59
N LYS A 95 5.87 -6.07 -8.84
CA LYS A 95 5.19 -6.62 -10.02
C LYS A 95 5.22 -8.15 -10.07
N TYR A 96 6.33 -8.78 -9.68
CA TYR A 96 6.48 -10.24 -9.70
C TYR A 96 6.12 -10.93 -8.38
N ARG A 97 5.94 -10.16 -7.31
CA ARG A 97 5.56 -10.62 -5.97
C ARG A 97 4.15 -10.21 -5.60
N GLY A 98 3.17 -10.49 -6.47
CA GLY A 98 1.77 -10.17 -6.21
C GLY A 98 1.42 -10.39 -4.74
N THR A 99 1.13 -9.30 -4.01
CA THR A 99 0.72 -9.26 -2.59
C THR A 99 1.80 -9.20 -1.49
N TYR A 100 2.95 -8.52 -1.65
CA TYR A 100 3.95 -8.42 -0.56
C TYR A 100 4.51 -7.03 -0.19
N ALA A 101 3.80 -5.93 -0.47
CA ALA A 101 4.09 -4.67 0.24
C ALA A 101 3.96 -4.81 1.79
N VAL A 102 3.30 -5.88 2.24
CA VAL A 102 3.22 -6.32 3.65
C VAL A 102 4.38 -7.21 4.13
N LEU A 103 5.27 -7.73 3.27
CA LEU A 103 6.35 -8.61 3.75
C LEU A 103 7.52 -7.90 4.41
N PHE A 104 7.58 -6.57 4.37
CA PHE A 104 8.51 -5.85 5.24
C PHE A 104 8.08 -5.85 6.72
N ILE A 105 6.89 -6.36 7.04
CA ILE A 105 6.39 -6.47 8.42
C ILE A 105 6.67 -7.86 9.03
N HIS A 106 7.06 -8.88 8.25
CA HIS A 106 7.18 -10.25 8.77
C HIS A 106 8.62 -10.75 8.97
N HIS A 107 9.62 -9.86 8.93
CA HIS A 107 10.99 -10.23 9.28
C HIS A 107 11.69 -9.08 10.02
N ALA A 108 11.21 -8.83 11.23
CA ALA A 108 12.00 -8.37 12.37
C ALA A 108 11.82 -9.40 13.48
#